data_AF-A0A8C8TJ92-F1
#
_entry.id   AF-A0A8C8TJ92-F1
#
_cell.length_a   1.000
_cell.length_b   1.000
_cell.length_c   1.000
_cell.angle_alpha   90.00
_cell.angle_beta   90.00
_cell.angle_gamma   90.00
#
_symmetry.space_group_name_H-M   'P 1'
#
loop_
_entity.id
_entity.type
_entity.pdbx_description
1 polymer ?
#
loop_
_entity_poly.entity_id
_entity_poly.type
_entity_poly.pdbx_seq_one_letter_code
_entity_poly.pdbx_strand_id
1 'polypeptide(L)'
;GTLDNIRFQLETSLKRLQCPRVDLFYLHMPDHNTPIEETLQTCHQLHQEGKFVELGLSNYASWEVAEICTLCKKNGWIMPTVYQGMYNATTRQVEKELLPCLRHFGLRFYAYNPLAGGLLTAKYKYEIEDEKQPLSRLFGKKWDFFYRDWFWKEGYFKGIDLVKKALQTTYGSSAPSMTSAALRWMYHHSQLQGTQGDAVILGMSSLEQLEQNLAATEEGPLEAAVVEAFDQAWNLVAHECPNYYFK
;
A
#
# COMPACT_ATOMS: atom_id res chain seq x y z
N GLY A 1 10.07 -14.15 -11.03
CA GLY A 1 10.24 -14.53 -12.45
C GLY A 1 11.62 -15.10 -12.61
N THR A 2 11.83 -15.95 -13.61
CA THR A 2 13.17 -16.41 -14.00
C THR A 2 14.13 -15.23 -14.27
N LEU A 3 15.44 -15.43 -14.15
CA LEU A 3 16.45 -14.36 -14.22
C LEU A 3 16.36 -13.49 -15.50
N ASP A 4 16.14 -14.13 -16.65
CA ASP A 4 15.95 -13.45 -17.94
C ASP A 4 14.75 -12.49 -17.93
N ASN A 5 13.76 -12.78 -17.09
CA ASN A 5 12.54 -11.99 -16.99
C ASN A 5 12.78 -10.64 -16.28
N ILE A 6 13.72 -10.55 -15.34
CA ILE A 6 13.97 -9.29 -14.58
C ILE A 6 14.62 -8.25 -15.48
N ARG A 7 15.71 -8.62 -16.15
CA ARG A 7 16.40 -7.75 -17.10
C ARG A 7 15.46 -7.31 -18.23
N PHE A 8 14.76 -8.27 -18.83
CA PHE A 8 13.81 -7.98 -19.90
C PHE A 8 12.72 -6.98 -19.47
N GLN A 9 12.16 -7.16 -18.27
CA GLN A 9 11.15 -6.24 -17.74
C GLN A 9 11.70 -4.83 -17.50
N LEU A 10 12.90 -4.71 -16.91
CA LEU A 10 13.51 -3.41 -16.66
C LEU A 10 13.86 -2.69 -17.97
N GLU A 11 14.55 -3.36 -18.90
CA GLU A 11 14.95 -2.77 -20.18
C GLU A 11 13.73 -2.38 -21.04
N THR A 12 12.67 -3.21 -21.02
CA THR A 12 11.39 -2.86 -21.65
C THR A 12 10.77 -1.62 -21.00
N SER A 13 10.85 -1.50 -19.67
CA SER A 13 10.33 -0.34 -18.93
C SER A 13 11.11 0.93 -19.25
N LEU A 14 12.44 0.87 -19.26
CA LEU A 14 13.31 2.00 -19.66
C LEU A 14 13.00 2.48 -21.08
N LYS A 15 12.80 1.56 -22.02
CA LYS A 15 12.40 1.90 -23.39
C LYS A 15 11.04 2.61 -23.45
N ARG A 16 10.07 2.14 -22.68
CA ARG A 16 8.71 2.75 -22.62
C ARG A 16 8.73 4.12 -21.96
N LEU A 17 9.51 4.28 -20.89
CA LEU A 17 9.70 5.54 -20.17
C LEU A 17 10.62 6.52 -20.90
N GLN A 18 11.31 6.08 -21.95
CA GLN A 18 12.28 6.86 -22.71
C GLN A 18 13.36 7.47 -21.80
N CYS A 19 13.79 6.71 -20.80
CA CYS A 19 14.85 7.11 -19.88
C CYS A 19 15.95 6.02 -19.82
N PRO A 20 17.21 6.41 -19.58
CA PRO A 20 18.31 5.44 -19.46
C PRO A 20 18.32 4.74 -18.09
N ARG A 21 17.68 5.33 -17.08
CA ARG A 21 17.61 4.84 -15.71
C ARG A 21 16.29 5.22 -15.04
N VAL A 22 15.85 4.43 -14.07
CA VAL A 22 14.78 4.80 -13.13
C VAL A 22 15.35 5.11 -11.76
N ASP A 23 14.71 6.00 -11.00
CA ASP A 23 15.17 6.31 -9.64
C ASP A 23 14.95 5.14 -8.68
N LEU A 24 13.89 4.35 -8.89
CA LEU A 24 13.54 3.23 -8.03
C LEU A 24 13.03 2.03 -8.84
N PHE A 25 13.62 0.86 -8.61
CA PHE A 25 13.22 -0.40 -9.23
C PHE A 25 12.76 -1.38 -8.15
N TYR A 26 11.55 -1.94 -8.31
CA TYR A 26 10.97 -2.86 -7.33
C TYR A 26 11.02 -4.32 -7.79
N LEU A 27 11.32 -5.22 -6.85
CA LEU A 27 10.79 -6.58 -6.88
C LEU A 27 9.33 -6.53 -6.45
N HIS A 28 8.42 -6.72 -7.41
CA HIS A 28 6.99 -6.42 -7.24
C HIS A 28 6.26 -7.38 -6.29
N MET A 29 6.62 -8.66 -6.31
CA MET A 29 6.13 -9.71 -5.42
C MET A 29 7.12 -10.88 -5.41
N PRO A 30 7.13 -11.72 -4.36
CA PRO A 30 7.96 -12.92 -4.31
C PRO A 30 7.75 -13.84 -5.51
N ASP A 31 8.82 -14.45 -5.99
CA ASP A 31 8.76 -15.64 -6.84
C ASP A 31 9.40 -16.81 -6.09
N HIS A 32 8.56 -17.56 -5.39
CA HIS A 32 8.98 -18.69 -4.57
C HIS A 32 9.56 -19.87 -5.36
N ASN A 33 9.52 -19.83 -6.70
CA ASN A 33 10.15 -20.84 -7.55
C ASN A 33 11.60 -20.50 -7.92
N THR A 34 12.05 -19.26 -7.68
CA THR A 34 13.40 -18.80 -8.00
C THR A 34 14.15 -18.49 -6.71
N PRO A 35 15.34 -19.06 -6.45
CA PRO A 35 16.14 -18.69 -5.30
C PRO A 35 16.36 -17.17 -5.24
N ILE A 36 16.06 -16.56 -4.11
CA ILE A 36 16.10 -15.10 -3.97
C ILE A 36 17.50 -14.53 -4.23
N GLU A 37 18.55 -15.28 -3.89
CA GLU A 37 19.94 -14.87 -4.11
C GLU A 37 20.27 -14.64 -5.60
N GLU A 38 19.73 -15.47 -6.51
CA GLU A 38 19.89 -15.30 -7.96
C GLU A 38 19.22 -14.01 -8.45
N THR A 39 18.01 -13.75 -7.94
CA THR A 39 17.24 -12.52 -8.21
C THR A 39 18.02 -11.29 -7.75
N LEU A 40 18.60 -11.32 -6.54
CA LEU A 40 19.36 -10.21 -5.96
C LEU A 40 20.69 -9.99 -6.70
N GLN A 41 21.39 -11.05 -7.11
CA GLN A 41 22.59 -10.94 -7.92
C GLN A 41 22.30 -10.21 -9.25
N THR A 42 21.19 -10.59 -9.91
CA THR A 42 20.76 -9.95 -11.16
C THR A 42 20.40 -8.47 -10.93
N CYS A 43 19.69 -8.15 -9.85
CA CYS A 43 19.39 -6.76 -9.50
C CYS A 43 20.68 -5.95 -9.27
N HIS A 44 21.67 -6.53 -8.59
CA HIS A 44 22.94 -5.87 -8.36
C HIS A 44 23.69 -5.58 -9.67
N GLN A 45 23.74 -6.53 -10.61
CA GLN A 45 24.34 -6.30 -11.92
C GLN A 45 23.65 -5.16 -12.68
N LEU A 46 22.31 -5.15 -12.70
CA LEU A 46 21.52 -4.09 -13.34
C LEU A 46 21.76 -2.71 -12.70
N HIS A 47 21.96 -2.66 -11.37
CA HIS A 47 22.38 -1.45 -10.67
C HIS A 47 23.79 -0.98 -11.09
N GLN A 48 24.76 -1.90 -11.16
CA GLN A 48 26.13 -1.57 -11.62
C GLN A 48 26.16 -1.07 -13.08
N GLU A 49 25.24 -1.55 -13.91
CA GLU A 49 25.01 -1.05 -15.26
C GLU A 49 24.30 0.32 -15.31
N GLY A 50 23.98 0.91 -14.15
CA GLY A 50 23.37 2.23 -14.02
C GLY A 50 21.90 2.29 -14.40
N LYS A 51 21.20 1.15 -14.49
CA LYS A 51 19.79 1.08 -14.96
C LYS A 51 18.78 1.53 -13.92
N PHE A 52 19.14 1.53 -12.64
CA PHE A 52 18.34 2.11 -11.57
C PHE A 52 19.21 2.66 -10.44
N VAL A 53 18.66 3.57 -9.62
CA VAL A 53 19.37 4.18 -8.49
C VAL A 53 19.11 3.40 -7.19
N GLU A 54 17.86 3.11 -6.86
CA GLU A 54 17.48 2.41 -5.64
C GLU A 54 16.74 1.10 -5.91
N LEU A 55 16.94 0.11 -5.02
CA LEU A 55 16.20 -1.14 -5.02
C LEU A 55 15.04 -1.05 -4.03
N GLY A 56 13.86 -1.50 -4.45
CA GLY A 56 12.68 -1.62 -3.62
C GLY A 56 12.14 -3.04 -3.56
N LEU A 57 11.43 -3.35 -2.49
CA LEU A 57 10.66 -4.58 -2.32
C LEU A 57 9.18 -4.26 -2.22
N SER A 58 8.32 -5.17 -2.65
CA SER A 58 6.88 -5.05 -2.47
C SER A 58 6.27 -6.43 -2.22
N ASN A 59 5.35 -6.50 -1.27
CA ASN A 59 4.60 -7.71 -0.92
C ASN A 59 5.44 -8.93 -0.46
N TYR A 60 6.64 -8.70 0.06
CA TYR A 60 7.48 -9.70 0.74
C TYR A 60 7.18 -9.70 2.24
N ALA A 61 7.15 -10.87 2.87
CA ALA A 61 6.99 -10.98 4.31
C ALA A 61 8.18 -10.33 5.05
N SER A 62 7.97 -9.90 6.30
CA SER A 62 8.98 -9.29 7.17
C SER A 62 10.27 -10.10 7.26
N TRP A 63 10.16 -11.43 7.33
CA TRP A 63 11.30 -12.35 7.42
C TRP A 63 12.05 -12.48 6.09
N GLU A 64 11.37 -12.43 4.94
CA GLU A 64 12.01 -12.41 3.63
C GLU A 64 12.79 -11.11 3.42
N VAL A 65 12.23 -9.98 3.86
CA VAL A 65 12.95 -8.69 3.83
C VAL A 65 14.24 -8.78 4.65
N ALA A 66 14.18 -9.39 5.83
CA ALA A 66 15.37 -9.57 6.67
C ALA A 66 16.42 -10.50 6.03
N GLU A 67 15.97 -11.59 5.39
CA GLU A 67 16.83 -12.49 4.61
C GLU A 67 17.51 -11.74 3.46
N ILE A 68 16.73 -11.02 2.63
CA ILE A 68 17.22 -10.22 1.51
C ILE A 68 18.27 -9.22 1.97
N CYS A 69 17.96 -8.44 3.02
CA CYS A 69 18.89 -7.44 3.55
C CYS A 69 20.18 -8.09 4.06
N THR A 70 20.08 -9.26 4.69
CA THR A 70 21.24 -10.00 5.20
C THR A 70 22.12 -10.52 4.06
N LEU A 71 21.51 -11.08 3.00
CA LEU A 71 22.20 -11.55 1.80
C LEU A 71 22.91 -10.41 1.09
N CYS A 72 22.21 -9.29 0.83
CA CYS A 72 22.80 -8.13 0.18
C CYS A 72 23.99 -7.58 0.98
N LYS A 73 23.86 -7.45 2.31
CA LYS A 73 24.94 -6.99 3.18
C LYS A 73 26.14 -7.93 3.15
N LYS A 74 25.91 -9.25 3.23
CA LYS A 74 26.96 -10.28 3.22
C LYS A 74 27.73 -10.28 1.89
N ASN A 75 27.02 -10.13 0.78
CA ASN A 75 27.59 -10.24 -0.57
C ASN A 75 28.09 -8.90 -1.14
N GLY A 76 27.92 -7.80 -0.40
CA GLY A 76 28.28 -6.45 -0.86
C GLY A 76 27.40 -5.95 -2.01
N TRP A 77 26.17 -6.44 -2.11
CA TRP A 77 25.21 -6.01 -3.12
C TRP A 77 24.46 -4.75 -2.68
N ILE A 78 23.74 -4.15 -3.64
CA ILE A 78 22.84 -3.04 -3.34
C ILE A 78 21.77 -3.50 -2.36
N MET A 79 21.61 -2.77 -1.27
CA MET A 79 20.55 -3.00 -0.29
C MET A 79 19.24 -2.43 -0.81
N PRO A 80 18.10 -3.08 -0.55
CA PRO A 80 16.81 -2.42 -0.73
C PRO A 80 16.69 -1.26 0.26
N THR A 81 16.19 -0.12 -0.21
CA THR A 81 16.00 1.10 0.60
C THR A 81 14.53 1.51 0.71
N VAL A 82 13.65 0.87 -0.07
CA VAL A 82 12.21 1.12 -0.09
C VAL A 82 11.42 -0.17 0.03
N TYR A 83 10.36 -0.14 0.83
CA TYR A 83 9.34 -1.17 0.81
C TYR A 83 7.99 -0.55 0.42
N GLN A 84 7.29 -1.14 -0.53
CA GLN A 84 5.92 -0.75 -0.90
C GLN A 84 4.93 -1.81 -0.39
N GLY A 85 3.95 -1.40 0.43
CA GLY A 85 3.06 -2.33 1.12
C GLY A 85 1.64 -1.84 1.30
N MET A 86 0.72 -2.79 1.50
CA MET A 86 -0.68 -2.50 1.77
C MET A 86 -0.82 -1.89 3.17
N TYR A 87 -1.32 -0.66 3.26
CA TYR A 87 -1.56 -0.01 4.54
C TYR A 87 -2.67 1.02 4.44
N ASN A 88 -3.65 0.93 5.35
CA ASN A 88 -4.70 1.93 5.54
C ASN A 88 -5.33 1.84 6.93
N ALA A 89 -6.26 2.74 7.24
CA ALA A 89 -6.94 2.83 8.53
C ALA A 89 -7.64 1.55 8.98
N THR A 90 -7.96 0.63 8.06
CA THR A 90 -8.60 -0.67 8.31
C THR A 90 -7.74 -1.86 7.88
N THR A 91 -6.47 -1.65 7.56
CA THR A 91 -5.54 -2.70 7.10
C THR A 91 -4.16 -2.40 7.65
N ARG A 92 -3.88 -2.89 8.85
CA ARG A 92 -2.70 -2.50 9.65
C ARG A 92 -1.78 -3.67 10.03
N GLN A 93 -1.89 -4.82 9.35
CA GLN A 93 -1.06 -6.00 9.66
C GLN A 93 0.46 -5.71 9.60
N VAL A 94 0.87 -4.77 8.73
CA VAL A 94 2.28 -4.35 8.58
C VAL A 94 2.89 -3.77 9.86
N GLU A 95 2.09 -3.23 10.78
CA GLU A 95 2.57 -2.49 11.95
C GLU A 95 3.34 -3.38 12.95
N LYS A 96 2.98 -4.66 13.07
CA LYS A 96 3.53 -5.52 14.13
C LYS A 96 4.96 -6.00 13.88
N GLU A 97 5.26 -6.37 12.64
CA GLU A 97 6.52 -7.04 12.30
C GLU A 97 7.26 -6.36 11.15
N LEU A 98 6.53 -5.98 10.10
CA LEU A 98 7.15 -5.40 8.92
C LEU A 98 7.74 -4.03 9.23
N LEU A 99 6.95 -3.08 9.76
CA LEU A 99 7.48 -1.73 10.03
C LEU A 99 8.72 -1.76 10.96
N PRO A 100 8.74 -2.52 12.08
CA PRO A 100 9.95 -2.70 12.88
C PRO A 100 11.15 -3.27 12.07
N CYS A 101 10.92 -4.28 11.23
CA CYS A 101 11.95 -4.84 10.35
C CYS A 101 12.52 -3.77 9.40
N LEU A 102 11.65 -3.00 8.74
CA LEU A 102 12.08 -1.92 7.84
C LEU A 102 12.92 -0.88 8.57
N ARG A 103 12.55 -0.54 9.81
CA ARG A 103 13.29 0.48 10.59
C ARG A 103 14.66 -0.04 11.00
N HIS A 104 14.75 -1.32 11.32
CA HIS A 104 16.02 -1.97 11.64
C HIS A 104 17.00 -1.93 10.46
N PHE A 105 16.52 -2.19 9.23
CA PHE A 105 17.36 -2.23 8.03
C PHE A 105 17.47 -0.88 7.30
N GLY A 106 16.76 0.16 7.74
CA GLY A 106 16.81 1.50 7.16
C GLY A 106 15.98 1.68 5.88
N LEU A 107 14.89 0.93 5.73
CA LEU A 107 13.96 1.06 4.62
C LEU A 107 12.83 2.03 4.94
N ARG A 108 12.51 2.90 3.97
CA ARG A 108 11.29 3.72 3.99
C ARG A 108 10.09 2.96 3.43
N PHE A 109 8.90 3.25 3.94
CA PHE A 109 7.68 2.53 3.60
C PHE A 109 6.74 3.40 2.76
N TYR A 110 6.34 2.89 1.60
CA TYR A 110 5.34 3.51 0.74
C TYR A 110 4.02 2.74 0.83
N ALA A 111 3.01 3.36 1.42
CA ALA A 111 1.69 2.78 1.59
C ALA A 111 0.90 2.81 0.28
N TYR A 112 0.58 1.64 -0.27
CA TYR A 112 -0.45 1.51 -1.30
C TYR A 112 -1.80 1.13 -0.67
N ASN A 113 -2.87 1.34 -1.44
CA ASN A 113 -4.26 1.13 -1.01
C ASN A 113 -4.67 1.99 0.22
N PRO A 114 -4.33 3.30 0.27
CA PRO A 114 -4.73 4.17 1.39
C PRO A 114 -6.25 4.28 1.56
N LEU A 115 -7.01 4.01 0.49
CA LEU A 115 -8.47 4.00 0.48
C LEU A 115 -9.09 2.59 0.36
N ALA A 116 -8.33 1.51 0.61
CA ALA A 116 -8.78 0.12 0.48
C ALA A 116 -9.47 -0.17 -0.88
N GLY A 117 -8.79 0.18 -1.99
CA GLY A 117 -9.36 0.06 -3.34
C GLY A 117 -10.55 0.97 -3.63
N GLY A 118 -10.82 1.95 -2.76
CA GLY A 118 -11.96 2.85 -2.82
C GLY A 118 -13.08 2.48 -1.84
N LEU A 119 -12.95 1.39 -1.06
CA LEU A 119 -13.95 1.02 -0.07
C LEU A 119 -14.12 2.12 1.01
N LEU A 120 -13.01 2.71 1.46
CA LEU A 120 -12.98 3.81 2.44
C LEU A 120 -13.48 5.15 1.87
N THR A 121 -14.07 5.18 0.67
CA THR A 121 -14.84 6.34 0.19
C THR A 121 -16.32 6.28 0.59
N ALA A 122 -16.74 5.19 1.25
CA ALA A 122 -18.13 4.92 1.65
C ALA A 122 -19.16 4.92 0.51
N LYS A 123 -18.72 4.81 -0.75
CA LYS A 123 -19.61 4.75 -1.93
C LYS A 123 -20.27 3.38 -2.14
N TYR A 124 -19.84 2.37 -1.40
CA TYR A 124 -20.36 1.00 -1.47
C TYR A 124 -21.23 0.71 -0.24
N LYS A 125 -22.19 -0.19 -0.40
CA LYS A 125 -22.98 -0.78 0.70
C LYS A 125 -22.83 -2.29 0.66
N TYR A 126 -22.76 -2.92 1.84
CA TYR A 126 -22.79 -4.37 1.95
C TYR A 126 -24.23 -4.80 1.68
N GLU A 127 -24.44 -5.50 0.56
CA GLU A 127 -25.71 -6.00 0.01
C GLU A 127 -26.62 -4.99 -0.72
N ILE A 128 -26.84 -5.26 -2.02
CA ILE A 128 -28.10 -5.71 -2.64
C ILE A 128 -27.69 -6.76 -3.70
N GLU A 129 -28.33 -7.93 -3.69
CA GLU A 129 -28.31 -8.94 -4.76
C GLU A 129 -28.59 -8.30 -6.14
N ASP A 130 -27.89 -8.74 -7.19
CA ASP A 130 -28.21 -8.50 -8.60
C ASP A 130 -28.28 -7.06 -9.15
N GLU A 131 -27.95 -6.01 -8.38
CA GLU A 131 -27.68 -4.71 -9.00
C GLU A 131 -26.30 -4.71 -9.66
N LYS A 132 -26.27 -4.44 -10.97
CA LYS A 132 -25.02 -4.20 -11.71
C LYS A 132 -24.28 -3.04 -11.07
N GLN A 133 -23.34 -3.35 -10.18
CA GLN A 133 -22.44 -2.37 -9.60
C GLN A 133 -21.70 -1.64 -10.73
N PRO A 134 -21.59 -0.31 -10.69
CA PRO A 134 -20.90 0.44 -11.72
C PRO A 134 -19.44 0.01 -11.79
N LEU A 135 -18.85 0.12 -13.00
CA LEU A 135 -17.44 -0.20 -13.25
C LEU A 135 -16.55 0.52 -12.22
N SER A 136 -15.84 -0.26 -11.43
CA SER A 136 -15.00 0.27 -10.36
C SER A 136 -13.81 -0.66 -10.10
N ARG A 137 -13.00 -0.39 -9.07
CA ARG A 137 -11.89 -1.30 -8.71
C ARG A 137 -12.40 -2.66 -8.24
N LEU A 138 -13.56 -2.67 -7.58
CA LEU A 138 -14.18 -3.86 -6.97
C LEU A 138 -15.12 -4.62 -7.93
N PHE A 139 -15.47 -4.04 -9.08
CA PHE A 139 -16.39 -4.64 -10.05
C PHE A 139 -16.00 -4.32 -11.50
N GLY A 140 -15.81 -5.36 -12.32
CA GLY A 140 -15.68 -5.25 -13.78
C GLY A 140 -14.28 -4.90 -14.28
N LYS A 141 -13.23 -5.12 -13.46
CA LYS A 141 -11.83 -4.96 -13.84
C LYS A 141 -11.05 -6.26 -13.65
N LYS A 142 -9.92 -6.41 -14.37
CA LYS A 142 -9.07 -7.62 -14.40
C LYS A 142 -8.60 -8.14 -13.02
N TRP A 143 -8.63 -7.30 -11.98
CA TRP A 143 -8.15 -7.61 -10.63
C TRP A 143 -9.24 -7.47 -9.55
N ASP A 144 -10.52 -7.37 -9.96
CA ASP A 144 -11.61 -7.07 -9.05
C ASP A 144 -11.83 -8.14 -7.97
N PHE A 145 -11.57 -9.41 -8.31
CA PHE A 145 -11.64 -10.55 -7.42
C PHE A 145 -10.74 -10.39 -6.19
N PHE A 146 -9.49 -9.97 -6.36
CA PHE A 146 -8.55 -9.78 -5.24
C PHE A 146 -9.02 -8.67 -4.30
N TYR A 147 -9.50 -7.55 -4.84
CA TYR A 147 -10.00 -6.46 -4.00
C TYR A 147 -11.26 -6.85 -3.24
N ARG A 148 -12.13 -7.70 -3.83
CA ARG A 148 -13.29 -8.23 -3.13
C ARG A 148 -12.88 -9.22 -2.03
N ASP A 149 -11.96 -10.13 -2.34
CA ASP A 149 -11.42 -11.07 -1.35
C ASP A 149 -10.78 -10.35 -0.15
N TRP A 150 -10.05 -9.26 -0.40
CA TRP A 150 -9.40 -8.48 0.64
C TRP A 150 -10.35 -7.64 1.49
N PHE A 151 -11.28 -6.91 0.87
CA PHE A 151 -12.01 -5.83 1.56
C PHE A 151 -13.53 -5.99 1.56
N TRP A 152 -14.11 -6.84 0.70
CA TRP A 152 -15.56 -7.00 0.59
C TRP A 152 -16.11 -7.97 1.64
N LYS A 153 -15.99 -7.59 2.92
CA LYS A 153 -16.45 -8.38 4.07
C LYS A 153 -17.27 -7.52 5.00
N GLU A 154 -18.29 -8.09 5.65
CA GLU A 154 -19.24 -7.36 6.48
C GLU A 154 -18.57 -6.46 7.53
N GLY A 155 -17.49 -6.94 8.15
CA GLY A 155 -16.72 -6.20 9.15
C GLY A 155 -16.21 -4.85 8.66
N TYR A 156 -15.74 -4.76 7.42
CA TYR A 156 -15.24 -3.50 6.84
C TYR A 156 -16.35 -2.47 6.68
N PHE A 157 -17.55 -2.89 6.27
CA PHE A 157 -18.68 -1.98 6.11
C PHE A 157 -19.22 -1.51 7.46
N LYS A 158 -19.32 -2.42 8.46
CA LYS A 158 -19.63 -2.04 9.84
C LYS A 158 -18.63 -1.02 10.38
N GLY A 159 -17.33 -1.22 10.13
CA GLY A 159 -16.28 -0.27 10.49
C GLY A 159 -16.45 1.10 9.81
N ILE A 160 -16.76 1.13 8.51
CA ILE A 160 -17.05 2.37 7.79
C ILE A 160 -18.26 3.11 8.39
N ASP A 161 -19.33 2.39 8.74
CA ASP A 161 -20.51 2.99 9.35
C ASP A 161 -20.23 3.58 10.73
N LEU A 162 -19.36 2.97 11.53
CA LEU A 162 -18.87 3.54 12.80
C LEU A 162 -18.18 4.88 12.58
N VAL A 163 -17.25 4.94 11.62
CA VAL A 163 -16.51 6.16 11.30
C VAL A 163 -17.43 7.25 10.76
N LYS A 164 -18.38 6.91 9.88
CA LYS A 164 -19.39 7.87 9.38
C LYS A 164 -20.23 8.45 10.50
N LYS A 165 -20.66 7.62 11.45
CA LYS A 165 -21.41 8.07 12.62
C LYS A 165 -20.56 9.00 13.49
N ALA A 166 -19.30 8.67 13.73
CA ALA A 166 -18.37 9.50 14.50
C ALA A 166 -18.11 10.85 13.82
N LEU A 167 -17.89 10.86 12.50
CA LEU A 167 -17.75 12.08 11.70
C LEU A 167 -18.96 13.01 11.85
N GLN A 168 -20.16 12.47 11.67
CA GLN A 168 -21.41 13.24 11.79
C GLN A 168 -21.63 13.76 13.22
N THR A 169 -21.31 12.96 14.22
CA THR A 169 -21.47 13.33 15.65
C THR A 169 -20.50 14.42 16.05
N THR A 170 -19.26 14.37 15.55
CA THR A 170 -18.17 15.26 15.94
C THR A 170 -18.23 16.60 15.20
N TYR A 171 -18.51 16.57 13.91
CA TYR A 171 -18.42 17.76 13.03
C TYR A 171 -19.77 18.26 12.52
N GLY A 172 -20.87 17.53 12.76
CA GLY A 172 -22.19 17.94 12.31
C GLY A 172 -22.26 18.12 10.78
N SER A 173 -22.80 19.26 10.34
CA SER A 173 -22.90 19.60 8.92
C SER A 173 -21.56 19.90 8.25
N SER A 174 -20.50 20.10 9.02
CA SER A 174 -19.14 20.40 8.52
C SER A 174 -18.24 19.17 8.49
N ALA A 175 -18.82 17.97 8.57
CA ALA A 175 -18.05 16.73 8.57
C ALA A 175 -17.23 16.58 7.28
N PRO A 176 -15.93 16.26 7.37
CA PRO A 176 -15.15 15.92 6.20
C PRO A 176 -15.70 14.63 5.57
N SER A 177 -15.48 14.48 4.27
CA SER A 177 -15.87 13.25 3.57
C SER A 177 -15.12 12.04 4.12
N MET A 178 -15.68 10.84 3.94
CA MET A 178 -14.99 9.60 4.33
C MET A 178 -13.62 9.46 3.65
N THR A 179 -13.51 9.90 2.39
CA THR A 179 -12.24 9.95 1.64
C THR A 179 -11.23 10.86 2.33
N SER A 180 -11.63 12.07 2.70
CA SER A 180 -10.75 13.03 3.41
C SER A 180 -10.34 12.47 4.78
N ALA A 181 -11.28 11.92 5.54
CA ALA A 181 -10.97 11.29 6.83
C ALA A 181 -9.98 10.13 6.70
N ALA A 182 -10.16 9.23 5.72
CA ALA A 182 -9.24 8.12 5.51
C ALA A 182 -7.83 8.58 5.10
N LEU A 183 -7.71 9.60 4.25
CA LEU A 183 -6.41 10.17 3.89
C LEU A 183 -5.76 10.91 5.06
N ARG A 184 -6.49 11.74 5.80
CA ARG A 184 -5.98 12.42 6.99
C ARG A 184 -5.51 11.43 8.06
N TRP A 185 -6.18 10.28 8.19
CA TRP A 185 -5.69 9.20 9.06
C TRP A 185 -4.31 8.71 8.61
N MET A 186 -4.08 8.52 7.30
CA MET A 186 -2.76 8.11 6.79
C MET A 186 -1.66 9.11 7.14
N TYR A 187 -1.92 10.41 6.97
CA TYR A 187 -0.90 11.44 7.13
C TYR A 187 -0.65 11.87 8.58
N HIS A 188 -1.65 11.79 9.45
CA HIS A 188 -1.57 12.34 10.81
C HIS A 188 -1.65 11.30 11.93
N HIS A 189 -2.22 10.13 11.66
CA HIS A 189 -2.63 9.17 12.71
C HIS A 189 -2.09 7.75 12.49
N SER A 190 -1.41 7.51 11.38
CA SER A 190 -0.78 6.23 11.07
C SER A 190 0.63 6.15 11.65
N GLN A 191 1.28 5.00 11.52
CA GLN A 191 2.69 4.83 11.91
C GLN A 191 3.70 5.35 10.87
N LEU A 192 3.25 5.97 9.77
CA LEU A 192 4.13 6.57 8.77
C LEU A 192 4.81 7.82 9.33
N GLN A 193 6.10 7.98 9.01
CA GLN A 193 6.92 9.09 9.46
C GLN A 193 7.59 9.76 8.26
N GLY A 194 7.20 11.00 7.95
CA GLY A 194 7.81 11.78 6.86
C GLY A 194 9.32 11.99 7.06
N THR A 195 9.79 12.09 8.32
CA THR A 195 11.23 12.17 8.65
C THR A 195 12.01 10.89 8.33
N GLN A 196 11.33 9.75 8.18
CA GLN A 196 11.92 8.48 7.72
C GLN A 196 11.80 8.31 6.19
N GLY A 197 11.24 9.31 5.49
CA GLY A 197 10.96 9.23 4.06
C GLY A 197 9.76 8.36 3.71
N ASP A 198 8.91 8.00 4.67
CA ASP A 198 7.68 7.27 4.37
C ASP A 198 6.73 8.10 3.51
N ALA A 199 5.92 7.43 2.69
CA ALA A 199 5.01 8.09 1.77
C ALA A 199 3.69 7.33 1.59
N VAL A 200 2.68 8.04 1.09
CA VAL A 200 1.39 7.47 0.71
C VAL A 200 1.24 7.54 -0.82
N ILE A 201 0.94 6.41 -1.45
CA ILE A 201 0.70 6.34 -2.90
C ILE A 201 -0.79 6.59 -3.16
N LEU A 202 -1.11 7.77 -3.67
CA LEU A 202 -2.48 8.14 -4.04
C LEU A 202 -2.94 7.34 -5.27
N GLY A 203 -4.18 6.87 -5.23
CA GLY A 203 -4.82 6.18 -6.34
C GLY A 203 -6.05 6.93 -6.83
N MET A 204 -6.19 7.02 -8.15
CA MET A 204 -7.29 7.73 -8.81
C MET A 204 -7.70 7.03 -10.12
N SER A 205 -8.88 7.40 -10.63
CA SER A 205 -9.37 7.01 -11.95
C SER A 205 -9.96 8.17 -12.75
N SER A 206 -9.97 9.38 -12.17
CA SER A 206 -10.30 10.64 -12.82
C SER A 206 -9.40 11.76 -12.27
N LEU A 207 -9.28 12.87 -13.00
CA LEU A 207 -8.56 14.06 -12.55
C LEU A 207 -9.21 14.67 -11.30
N GLU A 208 -10.54 14.73 -11.27
CA GLU A 208 -11.30 15.21 -10.10
C GLU A 208 -10.96 14.44 -8.82
N GLN A 209 -10.85 13.10 -8.91
CA GLN A 209 -10.41 12.29 -7.75
C GLN A 209 -8.99 12.64 -7.31
N LEU A 210 -8.10 12.96 -8.24
CA LEU A 210 -6.74 13.37 -7.90
C LEU A 210 -6.75 14.71 -7.16
N GLU A 211 -7.46 15.70 -7.67
CA GLU A 211 -7.57 17.03 -7.05
C GLU A 211 -8.18 16.96 -5.66
N GLN A 212 -9.26 16.18 -5.50
CA GLN A 212 -9.88 15.94 -4.18
C GLN A 212 -8.93 15.24 -3.21
N ASN A 213 -8.20 14.21 -3.68
CA ASN A 213 -7.25 13.50 -2.85
C ASN A 213 -6.09 14.41 -2.43
N LEU A 214 -5.53 15.21 -3.34
CA LEU A 214 -4.46 16.17 -3.05
C LEU A 214 -4.92 17.24 -2.05
N ALA A 215 -6.14 17.77 -2.20
CA ALA A 215 -6.67 18.71 -1.22
C ALA A 215 -6.77 18.07 0.18
N ALA A 216 -7.21 16.82 0.26
CA ALA A 216 -7.32 16.10 1.52
C ALA A 216 -5.95 15.79 2.19
N THR A 217 -4.85 15.70 1.43
CA THR A 217 -3.51 15.49 2.01
C THR A 217 -2.96 16.72 2.72
N GLU A 218 -3.44 17.91 2.35
CA GLU A 218 -3.05 19.18 2.98
C GLU A 218 -3.93 19.55 4.20
N GLU A 219 -5.00 18.78 4.45
CA GLU A 219 -5.86 19.00 5.62
C GLU A 219 -5.16 18.57 6.93
N GLY A 220 -5.55 19.19 8.05
CA GLY A 220 -5.00 18.90 9.37
C GLY A 220 -5.49 17.58 10.00
N PRO A 221 -5.09 17.29 11.25
CA PRO A 221 -5.47 16.06 11.95
C PRO A 221 -6.98 15.96 12.18
N LEU A 222 -7.48 14.73 12.26
CA LEU A 222 -8.85 14.43 12.74
C LEU A 222 -8.98 14.59 14.26
N GLU A 223 -10.19 14.89 14.72
CA GLU A 223 -10.57 14.87 16.14
C GLU A 223 -10.48 13.47 16.72
N ALA A 224 -10.14 13.38 18.01
CA ALA A 224 -9.83 12.11 18.69
C ALA A 224 -10.95 11.06 18.58
N ALA A 225 -12.22 11.47 18.67
CA ALA A 225 -13.36 10.57 18.54
C ALA A 225 -13.45 9.87 17.18
N VAL A 226 -13.00 10.53 16.10
CA VAL A 226 -12.97 9.94 14.76
C VAL A 226 -11.77 9.00 14.60
N VAL A 227 -10.63 9.33 15.21
CA VAL A 227 -9.47 8.43 15.25
C VAL A 227 -9.83 7.15 16.00
N GLU A 228 -10.48 7.26 17.16
CA GLU A 228 -10.95 6.11 17.93
C GLU A 228 -11.95 5.26 17.13
N ALA A 229 -12.83 5.88 16.34
CA ALA A 229 -13.73 5.14 15.46
C ALA A 229 -12.99 4.35 14.38
N PHE A 230 -11.89 4.87 13.84
CA PHE A 230 -11.01 4.10 12.93
C PHE A 230 -10.31 2.95 13.65
N ASP A 231 -9.92 3.12 14.90
CA ASP A 231 -9.32 2.04 15.70
C ASP A 231 -10.33 0.94 16.01
N GLN A 232 -11.56 1.30 16.36
CA GLN A 232 -12.68 0.36 16.50
C GLN A 232 -12.96 -0.36 15.18
N ALA A 233 -12.99 0.37 14.05
CA ALA A 233 -13.16 -0.23 12.73
C ALA A 233 -12.05 -1.22 12.39
N TRP A 234 -10.78 -0.89 12.68
CA TRP A 234 -9.66 -1.81 12.53
C TRP A 234 -9.82 -3.06 13.42
N ASN A 235 -10.17 -2.90 14.69
CA ASN A 235 -10.34 -4.02 15.61
C ASN A 235 -11.42 -5.02 15.17
N LEU A 236 -12.47 -4.55 14.48
CA LEU A 236 -13.50 -5.43 13.90
C LEU A 236 -12.94 -6.34 12.81
N VAL A 237 -12.03 -5.84 11.98
CA VAL A 237 -11.53 -6.54 10.78
C VAL A 237 -10.14 -7.16 10.95
N ALA A 238 -9.45 -6.86 12.07
CA ALA A 238 -8.06 -7.28 12.28
C ALA A 238 -7.86 -8.80 12.16
N HIS A 239 -8.84 -9.60 12.60
CA HIS A 239 -8.81 -11.07 12.56
C HIS A 239 -8.92 -11.64 11.13
N GLU A 240 -9.44 -10.86 10.18
CA GLU A 240 -9.66 -11.24 8.78
C GLU A 240 -8.91 -10.31 7.81
N CYS A 241 -7.93 -9.55 8.33
CA CYS A 241 -7.09 -8.64 7.56
C CYS A 241 -6.37 -9.43 6.44
N PRO A 242 -6.37 -8.94 5.20
CA PRO A 242 -5.58 -9.55 4.13
C PRO A 242 -4.11 -9.53 4.51
N ASN A 243 -3.36 -10.54 4.05
CA ASN A 243 -1.92 -10.55 4.23
C ASN A 243 -1.29 -9.42 3.42
N TYR A 244 -0.31 -8.72 4.00
CA TYR A 244 0.48 -7.72 3.26
C TYR A 244 1.51 -8.33 2.30
N TYR A 245 1.67 -9.65 2.34
CA TYR A 245 2.64 -10.43 1.57
C TYR A 245 1.97 -11.58 0.82
N PHE A 246 2.61 -12.05 -0.25
CA PHE A 246 2.15 -13.21 -1.02
C PHE A 246 2.84 -14.50 -0.55
N LYS A 247 2.04 -15.55 -0.41
CA LYS A 247 2.50 -16.92 -0.12
C LYS A 247 2.69 -17.70 -1.41
#